data_AF-V4Q4W1-F1
#
_entry.id   AF-V4Q4W1-F1
#
_cell.length_a   1.000
_cell.length_b   1.000
_cell.length_c   1.000
_cell.angle_alpha   90.00
_cell.angle_beta   90.00
_cell.angle_gamma   90.00
#
_symmetry.space_group_name_H-M   'P 1'
#
loop_
_entity.id
_entity.type
_entity.pdbx_description
1 polymer ?
#
loop_
_entity_poly.entity_id
_entity_poly.type
_entity_poly.pdbx_seq_one_letter_code
_entity_poly.pdbx_strand_id
1 'polypeptide(L)'
;MFDFECVTNAVRAMELDSVPDDLSRCRQLELKAKHLGYQNWNHLLDTLKNEPAKDRLHKSTMRLMQRVCQVRLPLRNKAYVQLTVLPVGGVGHYSYWIGWDKTGNEVRVPRPIDGREQARKLRKLQPSPVFAIETERELIAWQHLWFSTAIVLPDLAREFFPALFNKTHLVAKNPPIDIIKEKYEAMGDLYANNLEEN
;
A
#
# COMPACT_ATOMS: atom_id res chain seq x y z
N MET A 1 15.55 -0.50 -9.82
CA MET A 1 15.57 0.96 -10.10
C MET A 1 14.69 1.25 -11.31
N PHE A 2 14.04 2.42 -11.36
CA PHE A 2 13.10 2.77 -12.42
C PHE A 2 13.82 3.48 -13.58
N ASP A 3 13.65 2.97 -14.78
CA ASP A 3 14.15 3.59 -16.01
C ASP A 3 13.11 4.55 -16.61
N PHE A 4 13.50 5.25 -17.68
CA PHE A 4 12.66 6.22 -18.40
C PHE A 4 11.34 5.59 -18.91
N GLU A 5 11.42 4.41 -19.50
CA GLU A 5 10.26 3.74 -20.07
C GLU A 5 9.28 3.33 -18.97
N CYS A 6 9.79 2.75 -17.89
CA CYS A 6 9.02 2.35 -16.73
C CYS A 6 8.23 3.52 -16.15
N VAL A 7 8.89 4.66 -15.87
CA VAL A 7 8.19 5.82 -15.29
C VAL A 7 7.21 6.45 -16.26
N THR A 8 7.55 6.58 -17.55
CA THR A 8 6.63 7.18 -18.53
C THR A 8 5.40 6.32 -18.77
N ASN A 9 5.56 4.99 -18.76
CA ASN A 9 4.43 4.05 -18.83
C ASN A 9 3.57 4.12 -17.57
N ALA A 10 4.17 4.22 -16.38
CA ALA A 10 3.43 4.40 -15.14
C ALA A 10 2.60 5.70 -15.16
N VAL A 11 3.17 6.83 -15.63
CA VAL A 11 2.42 8.09 -15.76
C VAL A 11 1.30 7.96 -16.80
N ARG A 12 1.50 7.27 -17.92
CA ARG A 12 0.43 7.05 -18.91
C ARG A 12 -0.72 6.26 -18.31
N ALA A 13 -0.41 5.19 -17.58
CA ALA A 13 -1.37 4.24 -17.04
C ALA A 13 -2.09 4.73 -15.76
N MET A 14 -1.50 5.65 -14.99
CA MET A 14 -2.09 6.04 -13.71
C MET A 14 -3.49 6.66 -13.87
N GLU A 15 -4.40 6.29 -12.98
CA GLU A 15 -5.68 6.97 -12.81
C GLU A 15 -5.59 7.93 -11.63
N LEU A 16 -6.20 9.11 -11.75
CA LEU A 16 -6.32 10.09 -10.66
C LEU A 16 -7.79 10.22 -10.27
N ASP A 17 -8.05 10.71 -9.06
CA ASP A 17 -9.39 10.72 -8.47
C ASP A 17 -10.36 11.74 -9.09
N SER A 18 -9.84 12.75 -9.78
CA SER A 18 -10.62 13.92 -10.21
C SER A 18 -10.34 14.27 -11.67
N VAL A 19 -10.13 13.27 -12.52
CA VAL A 19 -10.01 13.48 -13.97
C VAL A 19 -11.40 13.42 -14.59
N PRO A 20 -11.85 14.45 -15.33
CA PRO A 20 -13.09 14.37 -16.09
C PRO A 20 -13.02 13.26 -17.16
N ASP A 21 -14.07 12.44 -17.24
CA ASP A 21 -14.13 11.26 -18.11
C ASP A 21 -14.19 11.62 -19.61
N ASP A 22 -14.55 12.87 -19.95
CA ASP A 22 -14.70 13.37 -21.32
C ASP A 22 -13.40 13.91 -21.94
N LEU A 23 -12.29 13.94 -21.19
CA LEU A 23 -11.02 14.41 -21.70
C LEU A 23 -10.40 13.45 -22.72
N SER A 24 -9.95 14.00 -23.84
CA SER A 24 -9.12 13.26 -24.78
C SER A 24 -7.83 12.76 -24.13
N ARG A 25 -7.25 11.67 -24.65
CA ARG A 25 -6.01 11.07 -24.13
C ARG A 25 -4.87 12.09 -23.97
N CYS A 26 -4.68 13.00 -24.92
CA CYS A 26 -3.65 14.02 -24.82
C CYS A 26 -3.91 14.98 -23.64
N ARG A 27 -5.17 15.45 -23.47
CA ARG A 27 -5.53 16.31 -22.33
C ARG A 27 -5.38 15.59 -20.99
N GLN A 28 -5.66 14.29 -20.94
CA GLN A 28 -5.41 13.49 -19.73
C GLN A 28 -3.91 13.44 -19.40
N LEU A 29 -3.03 13.24 -20.40
CA LEU A 29 -1.58 13.25 -20.18
C LEU A 29 -1.07 14.61 -19.69
N GLU A 30 -1.62 15.71 -20.23
CA GLU A 30 -1.32 17.07 -19.76
C GLU A 30 -1.67 17.24 -18.29
N LEU A 31 -2.88 16.83 -17.89
CA LEU A 31 -3.33 16.91 -16.50
C LEU A 31 -2.49 16.04 -15.57
N LYS A 32 -2.17 14.82 -16.00
CA LYS A 32 -1.29 13.89 -15.27
C LYS A 32 0.11 14.48 -15.05
N ALA A 33 0.72 15.07 -16.07
CA ALA A 33 2.03 15.74 -15.95
C ALA A 33 1.98 16.92 -14.96
N LYS A 34 0.92 17.74 -15.02
CA LYS A 34 0.70 18.85 -14.09
C LYS A 34 0.54 18.40 -12.64
N HIS A 35 -0.21 17.31 -12.40
CA HIS A 35 -0.34 16.71 -11.06
C HIS A 35 1.00 16.23 -10.47
N LEU A 36 1.97 15.92 -11.33
CA LEU A 36 3.32 15.50 -10.95
C LEU A 36 4.31 16.67 -10.86
N GLY A 37 3.86 17.92 -11.09
CA GLY A 37 4.69 19.12 -10.97
C GLY A 37 5.37 19.57 -12.26
N TYR A 38 5.00 19.02 -13.42
CA TYR A 38 5.52 19.44 -14.72
C TYR A 38 4.58 20.43 -15.41
N GLN A 39 5.10 21.27 -16.29
CA GLN A 39 4.28 22.25 -17.02
C GLN A 39 3.28 21.57 -17.97
N ASN A 40 3.73 20.54 -18.67
CA ASN A 40 2.99 19.76 -19.66
C ASN A 40 3.67 18.39 -19.87
N TRP A 41 3.05 17.54 -20.69
CA TRP A 41 3.58 16.19 -20.96
C TRP A 41 4.96 16.24 -21.66
N ASN A 42 5.17 17.15 -22.60
CA ASN A 42 6.45 17.29 -23.30
C ASN A 42 7.56 17.74 -22.34
N HIS A 43 7.28 18.69 -21.46
CA HIS A 43 8.20 19.15 -20.42
C HIS A 43 8.64 17.99 -19.51
N LEU A 44 7.75 17.06 -19.16
CA LEU A 44 8.11 15.84 -18.44
C LEU A 44 9.08 14.98 -19.25
N LEU A 45 8.76 14.70 -20.53
CA LEU A 45 9.60 13.87 -21.38
C LEU A 45 10.98 14.49 -21.59
N ASP A 46 11.03 15.79 -21.89
CA ASP A 46 12.27 16.52 -22.16
C ASP A 46 13.13 16.61 -20.90
N THR A 47 12.53 16.82 -19.73
CA THR A 47 13.26 16.83 -18.44
C THR A 47 13.96 15.50 -18.20
N LEU A 48 13.28 14.38 -18.46
CA LEU A 48 13.86 13.05 -18.21
C LEU A 48 14.86 12.63 -19.31
N LYS A 49 14.59 12.96 -20.57
CA LYS A 49 15.49 12.60 -21.70
C LYS A 49 16.80 13.38 -21.68
N ASN A 50 16.73 14.65 -21.30
CA ASN A 50 17.88 15.55 -21.35
C ASN A 50 18.64 15.61 -20.02
N GLU A 51 18.37 14.71 -19.06
CA GLU A 51 19.11 14.64 -17.81
C GLU A 51 20.55 14.14 -18.07
N PRO A 52 21.58 15.00 -17.93
CA PRO A 52 22.93 14.70 -18.40
C PRO A 52 23.67 13.65 -17.55
N ALA A 53 23.28 13.45 -16.29
CA ALA A 53 23.96 12.55 -15.39
C ALA A 53 23.10 11.33 -15.04
N LYS A 54 23.62 10.13 -15.28
CA LYS A 54 22.93 8.86 -15.02
C LYS A 54 22.41 8.76 -13.57
N ASP A 55 23.19 9.20 -12.58
CA ASP A 55 22.78 9.19 -11.18
C ASP A 55 21.67 10.19 -10.86
N ARG A 56 21.67 11.35 -11.53
CA ARG A 56 20.58 12.32 -11.39
C ARG A 56 19.31 11.78 -12.04
N LEU A 57 19.42 11.13 -13.20
CA LEU A 57 18.30 10.47 -13.85
C LEU A 57 17.68 9.42 -12.92
N HIS A 58 18.50 8.58 -12.29
CA HIS A 58 18.02 7.59 -11.32
C HIS A 58 17.30 8.22 -10.13
N LYS A 59 17.82 9.32 -9.58
CA LYS A 59 17.15 10.05 -8.49
C LYS A 59 15.83 10.65 -8.95
N SER A 60 15.81 11.24 -10.15
CA SER A 60 14.62 11.85 -10.75
C SER A 60 13.54 10.82 -11.04
N THR A 61 13.87 9.67 -11.65
CA THR A 61 12.91 8.59 -11.91
C THR A 61 12.42 7.94 -10.62
N MET A 62 13.28 7.78 -9.60
CA MET A 62 12.87 7.29 -8.28
C MET A 62 11.86 8.21 -7.60
N ARG A 63 12.13 9.52 -7.58
CA ARG A 63 11.21 10.53 -7.02
C ARG A 63 9.90 10.62 -7.81
N LEU A 64 10.00 10.57 -9.14
CA LEU A 64 8.82 10.60 -10.00
C LEU A 64 7.93 9.37 -9.74
N MET A 65 8.53 8.17 -9.66
CA MET A 65 7.78 6.95 -9.39
C MET A 65 7.16 6.97 -8.00
N GLN A 66 7.90 7.46 -7.00
CA GLN A 66 7.37 7.69 -5.66
C GLN A 66 6.12 8.58 -5.74
N ARG A 67 6.17 9.69 -6.48
CA ARG A 67 5.04 10.60 -6.64
C ARG A 67 3.88 9.96 -7.38
N VAL A 68 4.13 9.19 -8.44
CA VAL A 68 3.11 8.42 -9.16
C VAL A 68 2.38 7.48 -8.19
N CYS A 69 3.10 6.70 -7.40
CA CYS A 69 2.50 5.79 -6.41
C CYS A 69 1.70 6.55 -5.33
N GLN A 70 2.11 7.76 -4.96
CA GLN A 70 1.39 8.61 -3.99
C GLN A 70 0.05 9.11 -4.52
N VAL A 71 -0.05 9.42 -5.81
CA VAL A 71 -1.24 10.10 -6.36
C VAL A 71 -2.15 9.16 -7.13
N ARG A 72 -1.63 8.09 -7.72
CA ARG A 72 -2.44 7.16 -8.49
C ARG A 72 -3.49 6.49 -7.61
N LEU A 73 -4.65 6.24 -8.20
CA LEU A 73 -5.63 5.34 -7.62
C LEU A 73 -5.21 3.88 -7.89
N PRO A 74 -5.44 2.98 -6.93
CA PRO A 74 -5.38 1.54 -7.17
C PRO A 74 -6.24 1.10 -8.36
N LEU A 75 -5.86 0.00 -9.03
CA LEU A 75 -6.62 -0.61 -10.12
C LEU A 75 -8.09 -0.87 -9.72
N ARG A 76 -8.99 -0.72 -10.70
CA ARG A 76 -10.42 -1.03 -10.53
C ARG A 76 -10.63 -2.53 -10.38
N ASN A 77 -11.68 -2.91 -9.66
CA ASN A 77 -12.15 -4.29 -9.52
C ASN A 77 -11.09 -5.27 -8.99
N LYS A 78 -10.11 -4.78 -8.21
CA LYS A 78 -9.11 -5.59 -7.53
C LYS A 78 -9.15 -5.32 -6.04
N ALA A 79 -9.00 -6.39 -5.26
CA ALA A 79 -8.76 -6.27 -3.83
C ALA A 79 -7.32 -5.82 -3.58
N TYR A 80 -7.11 -5.12 -2.46
CA TYR A 80 -5.80 -4.71 -1.97
C TYR A 80 -5.65 -5.09 -0.50
N VAL A 81 -4.44 -4.99 0.04
CA VAL A 81 -4.16 -5.04 1.48
C VAL A 81 -3.43 -3.76 1.89
N GLN A 82 -3.63 -3.31 3.12
CA GLN A 82 -2.90 -2.17 3.67
C GLN A 82 -1.71 -2.65 4.49
N LEU A 83 -0.50 -2.23 4.09
CA LEU A 83 0.75 -2.52 4.77
C LEU A 83 1.38 -1.22 5.28
N THR A 84 2.16 -1.28 6.35
CA THR A 84 2.92 -0.16 6.89
C THR A 84 4.30 -0.64 7.30
N VAL A 85 5.36 0.07 6.92
CA VAL A 85 6.71 -0.22 7.42
C VAL A 85 6.79 0.21 8.89
N LEU A 86 7.18 -0.73 9.76
CA LEU A 86 7.38 -0.50 11.19
C LEU A 86 8.83 -0.05 11.45
N PRO A 87 9.09 0.60 12.61
CA PRO A 87 10.43 0.81 13.09
C PRO A 87 11.23 -0.50 13.08
N VAL A 88 12.53 -0.43 12.80
CA VAL A 88 13.43 -1.61 12.74
C VAL A 88 13.14 -2.56 11.56
N GLY A 89 12.37 -2.11 10.56
CA GLY A 89 12.24 -2.80 9.27
C GLY A 89 11.17 -3.90 9.21
N GLY A 90 10.33 -4.03 10.24
CA GLY A 90 9.16 -4.91 10.22
C GLY A 90 8.05 -4.39 9.29
N VAL A 91 7.07 -5.25 8.97
CA VAL A 91 5.88 -4.86 8.19
C VAL A 91 4.62 -5.14 8.99
N GLY A 92 3.90 -4.06 9.34
CA GLY A 92 2.57 -4.10 9.93
C GLY A 92 1.50 -4.12 8.84
N HIS A 93 0.28 -4.49 9.20
CA HIS A 93 -0.83 -4.58 8.26
C HIS A 93 -2.18 -4.30 8.92
N TYR A 94 -3.12 -3.74 8.15
CA TYR A 94 -4.53 -3.71 8.54
C TYR A 94 -5.10 -5.12 8.42
N SER A 95 -5.69 -5.62 9.50
CA SER A 95 -5.80 -7.05 9.73
C SER A 95 -7.19 -7.49 10.18
N TYR A 96 -7.50 -8.76 9.94
CA TYR A 96 -8.63 -9.45 10.56
C TYR A 96 -8.13 -10.64 11.37
N TRP A 97 -8.90 -10.98 12.41
CA TRP A 97 -8.66 -12.08 13.31
C TRP A 97 -8.99 -13.43 12.65
N ILE A 98 -8.14 -14.44 12.86
CA ILE A 98 -8.35 -15.81 12.35
C ILE A 98 -8.29 -16.89 13.45
N GLY A 99 -8.08 -16.51 14.71
CA GLY A 99 -7.96 -17.45 15.82
C GLY A 99 -7.10 -16.95 16.95
N TRP A 100 -6.98 -17.78 17.98
CA TRP A 100 -6.07 -17.58 19.11
C TRP A 100 -4.89 -18.55 19.01
N ASP A 101 -3.71 -18.11 19.45
CA ASP A 101 -2.57 -19.02 19.63
C ASP A 101 -2.64 -19.77 20.97
N LYS A 102 -1.69 -20.70 21.18
CA LYS A 102 -1.60 -21.51 22.41
C LYS A 102 -1.33 -20.71 23.70
N THR A 103 -1.00 -19.43 23.58
CA THR A 103 -0.75 -18.50 24.69
C THR A 103 -1.85 -17.45 24.84
N GLY A 104 -2.95 -17.60 24.09
CA GLY A 104 -4.08 -16.69 24.13
C GLY A 104 -3.77 -15.32 23.51
N ASN A 105 -2.91 -15.25 22.49
CA ASN A 105 -2.76 -14.03 21.68
C ASN A 105 -3.55 -14.15 20.38
N GLU A 106 -4.01 -13.00 19.86
CA GLU A 106 -4.70 -12.96 18.58
C GLU A 106 -3.77 -13.33 17.43
N VAL A 107 -4.21 -14.28 16.61
CA VAL A 107 -3.61 -14.58 15.32
C VAL A 107 -4.38 -13.78 14.26
N ARG A 108 -3.68 -12.85 13.60
CA ARG A 108 -4.28 -11.95 12.59
C ARG A 108 -3.51 -11.98 11.27
N VAL A 109 -4.24 -11.82 10.17
CA VAL A 109 -3.68 -11.78 8.80
C VAL A 109 -4.17 -10.53 8.05
N PRO A 110 -3.47 -10.11 6.97
CA PRO A 110 -3.88 -8.95 6.17
C PRO A 110 -5.32 -9.07 5.65
N ARG A 111 -6.12 -8.02 5.86
CA ARG A 111 -7.50 -7.94 5.40
C ARG A 111 -7.57 -7.41 3.96
N PRO A 112 -8.22 -8.13 3.04
CA PRO A 112 -8.59 -7.59 1.74
C PRO A 112 -9.52 -6.38 1.87
N ILE A 113 -9.26 -5.32 1.11
CA ILE A 113 -9.98 -4.04 1.14
C ILE A 113 -10.25 -3.52 -0.28
N ASP A 114 -11.23 -2.61 -0.41
CA ASP A 114 -11.31 -1.73 -1.58
C ASP A 114 -10.13 -0.76 -1.53
N GLY A 115 -9.16 -0.96 -2.42
CA GLY A 115 -7.95 -0.15 -2.46
C GLY A 115 -8.24 1.33 -2.74
N ARG A 116 -9.21 1.63 -3.62
CA ARG A 116 -9.51 3.02 -4.01
C ARG A 116 -10.15 3.78 -2.88
N GLU A 117 -11.18 3.20 -2.27
CA GLU A 117 -11.86 3.81 -1.13
C GLU A 117 -10.87 4.05 0.01
N GLN A 118 -10.09 3.02 0.37
CA GLN A 118 -9.14 3.13 1.45
C GLN A 118 -8.02 4.14 1.15
N ALA A 119 -7.47 4.16 -0.07
CA ALA A 119 -6.44 5.14 -0.45
C ALA A 119 -6.97 6.57 -0.32
N ARG A 120 -8.20 6.85 -0.79
CA ARG A 120 -8.83 8.18 -0.64
C ARG A 120 -9.01 8.57 0.81
N LYS A 121 -9.55 7.64 1.62
CA LYS A 121 -9.80 7.86 3.03
C LYS A 121 -8.50 8.18 3.77
N LEU A 122 -7.48 7.34 3.63
CA LEU A 122 -6.21 7.53 4.32
C LEU A 122 -5.50 8.82 3.88
N ARG A 123 -5.46 9.12 2.58
CA ARG A 123 -4.83 10.36 2.06
C ARG A 123 -5.46 11.64 2.62
N LYS A 124 -6.73 11.58 3.08
CA LYS A 124 -7.41 12.70 3.75
C LYS A 124 -7.16 12.72 5.26
N LEU A 125 -7.04 11.55 5.90
CA LEU A 125 -6.98 11.42 7.35
C LEU A 125 -5.56 11.54 7.93
N GLN A 126 -4.53 11.18 7.16
CA GLN A 126 -3.16 11.16 7.66
C GLN A 126 -2.25 12.10 6.87
N PRO A 127 -1.32 12.81 7.53
CA PRO A 127 -0.36 13.69 6.84
C PRO A 127 0.68 12.89 6.05
N SER A 128 0.93 11.64 6.45
CA SER A 128 1.91 10.76 5.81
C SER A 128 1.44 10.24 4.44
N PRO A 129 2.35 10.09 3.47
CA PRO A 129 1.97 9.64 2.13
C PRO A 129 1.39 8.22 2.14
N VAL A 130 0.38 7.98 1.30
CA VAL A 130 -0.19 6.65 1.05
C VAL A 130 0.14 6.23 -0.38
N PHE A 131 0.86 5.13 -0.51
CA PHE A 131 1.30 4.63 -1.81
C PHE A 131 0.39 3.52 -2.31
N ALA A 132 -0.15 3.63 -3.52
CA ALA A 132 -0.69 2.47 -4.23
C ALA A 132 0.49 1.70 -4.85
N ILE A 133 0.64 0.41 -4.58
CA ILE A 133 1.78 -0.43 -5.01
C ILE A 133 1.24 -1.63 -5.80
N GLU A 134 1.77 -1.82 -7.02
CA GLU A 134 1.22 -2.71 -8.03
C GLU A 134 2.29 -3.56 -8.72
N THR A 135 3.58 -3.30 -8.48
CA THR A 135 4.71 -4.07 -9.00
C THR A 135 5.74 -4.35 -7.92
N GLU A 136 6.53 -5.41 -8.12
CA GLU A 136 7.68 -5.75 -7.27
C GLU A 136 8.65 -4.59 -7.07
N ARG A 137 9.03 -3.88 -8.16
CA ARG A 137 10.00 -2.79 -8.06
C ARG A 137 9.50 -1.65 -7.16
N GLU A 138 8.20 -1.35 -7.23
CA GLU A 138 7.55 -0.37 -6.35
C GLU A 138 7.50 -0.85 -4.90
N LEU A 139 7.25 -2.14 -4.66
CA LEU A 139 7.22 -2.71 -3.32
C LEU A 139 8.59 -2.63 -2.65
N ILE A 140 9.65 -3.01 -3.36
CA ILE A 140 11.04 -2.92 -2.89
C ILE A 140 11.39 -1.46 -2.59
N ALA A 141 11.06 -0.53 -3.48
CA ALA A 141 11.30 0.89 -3.25
C ALA A 141 10.51 1.44 -2.05
N TRP A 142 9.26 1.01 -1.88
CA TRP A 142 8.43 1.37 -0.74
C TRP A 142 9.04 0.89 0.58
N GLN A 143 9.44 -0.39 0.63
CA GLN A 143 9.95 -1.03 1.83
C GLN A 143 11.29 -0.44 2.28
N HIS A 144 12.17 -0.07 1.34
CA HIS A 144 13.56 0.31 1.65
C HIS A 144 13.87 1.81 1.51
N LEU A 145 13.00 2.60 0.89
CA LEU A 145 13.30 4.01 0.59
C LEU A 145 12.18 4.96 0.97
N TRP A 146 10.90 4.58 0.81
CA TRP A 146 9.79 5.52 0.98
C TRP A 146 9.13 5.49 2.34
N PHE A 147 9.09 4.32 3.00
CA PHE A 147 8.72 4.15 4.41
C PHE A 147 7.41 4.83 4.84
N SER A 148 6.26 4.29 4.41
CA SER A 148 4.95 4.76 4.89
C SER A 148 3.85 3.72 4.71
N THR A 149 2.59 4.13 4.74
CA THR A 149 1.46 3.23 4.42
C THR A 149 1.41 2.94 2.92
N ALA A 150 1.21 1.67 2.57
CA ALA A 150 0.97 1.23 1.21
C ALA A 150 -0.32 0.42 1.10
N ILE A 151 -0.98 0.56 -0.05
CA ILE A 151 -2.11 -0.23 -0.52
C ILE A 151 -1.56 -1.14 -1.62
N VAL A 152 -1.40 -2.42 -1.31
CA VAL A 152 -0.62 -3.39 -2.10
C VAL A 152 -1.54 -4.48 -2.64
N LEU A 153 -1.28 -4.96 -3.87
CA LEU A 153 -1.98 -6.14 -4.40
C LEU A 153 -1.76 -7.36 -3.49
N PRO A 154 -2.79 -8.17 -3.16
CA PRO A 154 -2.66 -9.29 -2.23
C PRO A 154 -1.68 -10.36 -2.72
N ASP A 155 -1.66 -10.65 -4.02
CA ASP A 155 -0.76 -11.65 -4.60
C ASP A 155 0.70 -11.22 -4.45
N LEU A 156 0.98 -9.96 -4.77
CA LEU A 156 2.30 -9.35 -4.59
C LEU A 156 2.72 -9.33 -3.11
N ALA A 157 1.80 -9.00 -2.21
CA ALA A 157 2.07 -9.01 -0.77
C ALA A 157 2.34 -10.43 -0.24
N ARG A 158 1.63 -11.46 -0.76
CA ARG A 158 1.85 -12.86 -0.36
C ARG A 158 3.20 -13.38 -0.83
N GLU A 159 3.64 -12.99 -2.03
CA GLU A 159 4.93 -13.38 -2.58
C GLU A 159 6.09 -12.84 -1.73
N PHE A 160 6.03 -11.56 -1.35
CA PHE A 160 7.11 -10.90 -0.61
C PHE A 160 7.04 -11.10 0.91
N PHE A 161 5.84 -11.25 1.46
CA PHE A 161 5.61 -11.37 2.90
C PHE A 161 4.74 -12.58 3.25
N PRO A 162 5.12 -13.81 2.84
CA PRO A 162 4.29 -15.00 3.02
C PRO A 162 3.95 -15.27 4.49
N ALA A 163 4.87 -14.95 5.40
CA ALA A 163 4.67 -15.10 6.86
C ALA A 163 3.53 -14.24 7.43
N LEU A 164 3.13 -13.15 6.74
CA LEU A 164 1.97 -12.36 7.17
C LEU A 164 0.64 -13.09 6.93
N PHE A 165 0.59 -13.96 5.90
CA PHE A 165 -0.63 -14.64 5.47
C PHE A 165 -0.69 -16.09 5.97
N ASN A 166 0.45 -16.78 5.98
CA ASN A 166 0.55 -18.20 6.34
C ASN A 166 0.60 -18.36 7.86
N LYS A 167 -0.51 -18.11 8.54
CA LYS A 167 -0.60 -18.16 10.01
C LYS A 167 -1.57 -19.19 10.57
N THR A 168 -2.26 -19.96 9.73
CA THR A 168 -3.21 -20.98 10.18
C THR A 168 -2.57 -22.00 11.12
N HIS A 169 -1.29 -22.32 10.92
CA HIS A 169 -0.53 -23.23 11.78
C HIS A 169 -0.25 -22.68 13.19
N LEU A 170 -0.46 -21.38 13.43
CA LEU A 170 -0.33 -20.74 14.73
C LEU A 170 -1.64 -20.77 15.53
N VAL A 171 -2.77 -21.05 14.86
CA VAL A 171 -4.08 -21.11 15.50
C VAL A 171 -4.19 -22.40 16.31
N ALA A 172 -4.44 -22.26 17.61
CA ALA A 172 -4.66 -23.38 18.50
C ALA A 172 -6.06 -23.98 18.29
N LYS A 173 -6.14 -25.31 18.24
CA LYS A 173 -7.44 -26.02 18.20
C LYS A 173 -8.23 -25.83 19.49
N ASN A 174 -7.53 -25.83 20.62
CA ASN A 174 -8.09 -25.63 21.97
C ASN A 174 -7.34 -24.44 22.61
N PRO A 175 -7.76 -23.20 22.35
CA PRO A 175 -7.09 -22.02 22.90
C PRO A 175 -7.37 -21.88 24.41
N PRO A 176 -6.46 -21.25 25.18
CA PRO A 176 -6.64 -21.08 26.62
C PRO A 176 -7.64 -19.96 26.93
N ILE A 177 -8.93 -20.29 26.92
CA ILE A 177 -10.03 -19.32 27.07
C ILE A 177 -9.92 -18.49 28.34
N ASP A 178 -9.57 -19.10 29.48
CA ASP A 178 -9.46 -18.39 30.75
C ASP A 178 -8.39 -17.27 30.69
N ILE A 179 -7.22 -17.58 30.11
CA ILE A 179 -6.14 -16.59 29.90
C ILE A 179 -6.59 -15.47 28.93
N ILE A 180 -7.37 -15.81 27.91
CA ILE A 180 -7.89 -14.83 26.95
C ILE A 180 -8.87 -13.87 27.64
N LYS A 181 -9.81 -14.41 28.43
CA LYS A 181 -10.78 -13.61 29.18
C LYS A 181 -10.07 -12.65 30.14
N GLU A 182 -9.14 -13.14 30.94
CA GLU A 182 -8.35 -12.32 31.87
C GLU A 182 -7.62 -11.17 31.16
N LYS A 183 -7.03 -11.42 29.98
CA LYS A 183 -6.38 -10.36 29.18
C LYS A 183 -7.36 -9.29 28.73
N TYR A 184 -8.54 -9.67 28.25
CA TYR A 184 -9.53 -8.72 27.75
C TYR A 184 -10.17 -7.90 28.87
N GLU A 185 -10.46 -8.53 30.00
CA GLU A 185 -10.92 -7.86 31.21
C GLU A 185 -9.89 -6.83 31.70
N ALA A 186 -8.60 -7.20 31.73
CA ALA A 186 -7.52 -6.29 32.12
C ALA A 186 -7.35 -5.10 31.15
N MET A 187 -7.68 -5.27 29.87
CA MET A 187 -7.66 -4.20 28.85
C MET A 187 -8.89 -3.28 28.91
N GLY A 188 -9.87 -3.57 29.78
CA GLY A 188 -11.14 -2.83 29.85
C GLY A 188 -12.01 -3.00 28.60
N ASP A 189 -11.79 -4.09 27.86
CA ASP A 189 -12.44 -4.30 26.56
C ASP A 189 -13.84 -4.91 26.77
N LEU A 190 -14.88 -4.21 26.32
CA LEU A 190 -16.31 -4.54 26.54
C LEU A 190 -16.76 -5.88 25.90
N TYR A 191 -15.86 -6.58 25.19
CA TYR A 191 -16.14 -7.80 24.44
C TYR A 191 -15.78 -9.10 25.17
N ALA A 192 -15.33 -9.06 26.43
CA ALA A 192 -15.03 -10.26 27.22
C ALA A 192 -16.19 -11.27 27.25
N ASN A 193 -17.43 -10.79 27.15
CA ASN A 193 -18.65 -11.60 27.17
C ASN A 193 -18.99 -12.33 25.86
N ASN A 194 -18.30 -12.04 24.75
CA ASN A 194 -18.57 -12.67 23.43
C ASN A 194 -17.71 -13.91 23.16
N LEU A 195 -16.88 -14.33 24.12
CA LEU A 195 -15.98 -15.48 24.00
C LEU A 195 -16.64 -16.83 24.37
N GLU A 196 -17.92 -16.84 24.74
CA GLU A 196 -18.64 -18.05 25.19
C GLU A 196 -19.44 -18.77 24.09
N GLU A 197 -19.51 -18.22 22.87
CA GLU A 197 -20.22 -18.82 21.75
C GLU A 197 -19.27 -19.10 20.58
N ASN A 198 -18.58 -20.25 20.60
CA ASN A 198 -18.20 -21.10 19.45
C ASN A 198 -17.38 -22.31 19.91
#